data_AF-A0A2G2Y3V5-F1
#
_entry.id   AF-A0A2G2Y3V5-F1
#
_cell.length_a   1.000
_cell.length_b   1.000
_cell.length_c   1.000
_cell.angle_alpha   90.00
_cell.angle_beta   90.00
_cell.angle_gamma   90.00
#
_symmetry.space_group_name_H-M   'P 1'
#
loop_
_entity.id
_entity.type
_entity.pdbx_description
1 polymer ?
#
loop_
_entity_poly.entity_id
_entity_poly.type
_entity_poly.pdbx_seq_one_letter_code
_entity_poly.pdbx_strand_id
1 'polypeptide(L)'
;MLACGLATHFVSSDKLPPLEQALVKVNTSDPDAISAIISHFSHIPKLKDESPYHKMKIINRCFSRRTIEEIISTLESEALDTKGDWISSTIQSLKKSSPISLKISLRSIREGRLQDVGNCLVHEYRMVCHVLRAEFSKDLFEGCRAILVDKDKNPKWEPSRLELISDDDVDRYFSKIDDENWEDLKLPPRSNLPPYAIAKL
;
A
#
# COMPACT_ATOMS: atom_id res chain seq x y z
N MET A 1 -5.91 2.82 12.30
CA MET A 1 -4.53 2.27 12.34
C MET A 1 -4.44 1.11 13.33
N LEU A 2 -4.59 1.35 14.65
CA LEU A 2 -4.48 0.29 15.66
C LEU A 2 -5.43 -0.90 15.42
N ALA A 3 -6.73 -0.66 15.29
CA ALA A 3 -7.72 -1.73 15.06
C ALA A 3 -7.47 -2.55 13.77
N CYS A 4 -6.81 -1.95 12.77
CA CYS A 4 -6.47 -2.63 11.51
C CYS A 4 -5.06 -3.25 11.53
N GLY A 5 -4.35 -3.23 12.66
CA GLY A 5 -3.00 -3.79 12.79
C GLY A 5 -1.87 -2.96 12.15
N LEU A 6 -2.15 -1.74 11.66
CA LEU A 6 -1.13 -0.88 11.03
C LEU A 6 -0.24 -0.16 12.07
N ALA A 7 -0.74 0.02 13.28
CA ALA A 7 0.02 0.55 14.40
C ALA A 7 0.03 -0.49 15.52
N THR A 8 1.14 -0.61 16.24
CA THR A 8 1.28 -1.54 17.37
C THR A 8 0.75 -0.96 18.68
N HIS A 9 0.81 0.37 18.83
CA HIS A 9 0.46 1.09 20.05
C HIS A 9 -0.33 2.38 19.73
N PHE A 10 -1.02 2.91 20.73
CA PHE A 10 -1.69 4.21 20.65
C PHE A 10 -1.37 5.03 21.90
N VAL A 11 -0.65 6.13 21.69
CA VAL A 11 -0.17 7.05 22.73
C VAL A 11 -0.72 8.44 22.44
N SER A 12 -1.32 9.09 23.43
CA SER A 12 -1.79 10.47 23.29
C SER A 12 -0.61 11.42 23.10
N SER A 13 -0.78 12.48 22.30
CA SER A 13 0.31 13.38 21.93
C SER A 13 0.98 14.07 23.13
N ASP A 14 0.21 14.37 24.18
CA ASP A 14 0.70 14.92 25.46
C ASP A 14 1.64 13.97 26.22
N LYS A 15 1.54 12.66 25.97
CA LYS A 15 2.38 11.61 26.58
C LYS A 15 3.60 11.25 25.74
N LEU A 16 3.75 11.79 24.53
CA LEU A 16 4.92 11.51 23.69
C LEU A 16 6.22 12.06 24.30
N PRO A 17 6.30 13.31 24.82
CA PRO A 17 7.52 13.80 25.45
C PRO A 17 8.01 12.96 26.65
N PRO A 18 7.17 12.56 27.63
CA PRO A 18 7.64 11.70 28.71
C PRO A 18 7.93 10.25 28.27
N LEU A 19 7.24 9.73 27.25
CA LEU A 19 7.59 8.43 26.65
C LEU A 19 9.00 8.45 26.06
N GLU A 20 9.33 9.48 25.28
CA GLU A 20 10.67 9.65 24.70
C GLU A 20 11.74 9.69 25.81
N GLN A 21 11.51 10.49 26.86
CA GLN A 21 12.42 10.55 28.01
C GLN A 21 12.60 9.19 28.72
N ALA A 22 11.54 8.38 28.79
CA ALA A 22 11.62 7.04 29.36
C ALA A 22 12.48 6.13 28.48
N LEU A 23 12.28 6.15 27.16
CA LEU A 23 13.04 5.36 26.19
C LEU A 23 14.54 5.72 26.16
N VAL A 24 14.88 7.02 26.25
CA VAL A 24 16.29 7.47 26.28
C VAL A 24 17.04 6.94 27.51
N LYS A 25 16.35 6.70 28.63
CA LYS A 25 16.96 6.20 29.87
C LYS A 25 17.17 4.68 29.87
N VAL A 26 16.64 3.97 28.88
CA VAL A 26 16.74 2.51 28.78
C VAL A 26 18.14 2.12 28.34
N ASN A 27 18.80 1.26 29.10
CA ASN A 27 20.13 0.75 28.78
C ASN A 27 20.11 -0.73 28.38
N THR A 28 19.08 -1.13 27.63
CA THR A 28 18.91 -2.49 27.10
C THR A 28 18.40 -2.43 25.66
N SER A 29 18.82 -3.40 24.86
CA SER A 29 18.32 -3.63 23.50
C SER A 29 17.23 -4.70 23.44
N ASP A 30 16.73 -5.14 24.59
CA ASP A 30 15.66 -6.12 24.70
C ASP A 30 14.32 -5.54 24.18
N PRO A 31 13.74 -6.09 23.09
CA PRO A 31 12.49 -5.61 22.53
C PRO A 31 11.32 -5.68 23.51
N ASP A 32 11.30 -6.66 24.41
CA ASP A 32 10.19 -6.84 25.35
C ASP A 32 10.20 -5.74 26.42
N ALA A 33 11.38 -5.40 26.94
CA ALA A 33 11.55 -4.25 27.83
C ALA A 33 11.14 -2.92 27.16
N ILE A 34 11.53 -2.72 25.90
CA ILE A 34 11.15 -1.51 25.13
C ILE A 34 9.63 -1.48 24.91
N SER A 35 9.04 -2.61 24.52
CA SER A 35 7.59 -2.75 24.30
C SER A 35 6.79 -2.48 25.57
N ALA A 36 7.26 -2.96 26.72
CA ALA A 36 6.65 -2.71 28.02
C ALA A 36 6.63 -1.21 28.38
N ILE A 37 7.70 -0.47 28.06
CA ILE A 37 7.75 0.97 28.26
C ILE A 37 6.74 1.69 27.37
N ILE A 38 6.70 1.37 26.07
CA ILE A 38 5.70 1.98 25.17
C ILE A 38 4.28 1.65 25.64
N SER A 39 4.05 0.41 26.08
CA SER A 39 2.77 -0.05 26.62
C SER A 39 2.32 0.74 27.86
N HIS A 40 3.25 1.14 28.74
CA HIS A 40 2.95 1.96 29.91
C HIS A 40 2.34 3.33 29.55
N PHE A 41 2.77 3.93 28.45
CA PHE A 41 2.22 5.21 27.96
C PHE A 41 1.01 5.03 27.03
N SER A 42 0.79 3.79 26.57
CA SER A 42 -0.27 3.46 25.62
C SER A 42 -1.62 3.28 26.29
N HIS A 43 -2.68 3.42 25.50
CA HIS A 43 -4.03 3.02 25.91
C HIS A 43 -4.79 2.48 24.70
N ILE A 44 -5.88 1.75 24.96
CA ILE A 44 -6.75 1.25 23.90
C ILE A 44 -7.77 2.36 23.57
N PRO A 45 -7.70 2.99 22.39
CA PRO A 45 -8.68 3.98 21.99
C PRO A 45 -10.02 3.29 21.70
N LYS A 46 -11.13 4.00 21.95
CA LYS A 46 -12.44 3.55 21.48
C LYS A 46 -12.48 3.60 19.96
N LEU A 47 -12.98 2.53 19.35
CA LEU A 47 -13.25 2.52 17.91
C LEU A 47 -14.37 3.52 17.63
N LYS A 48 -14.17 4.39 16.63
CA LYS A 48 -15.21 5.33 16.18
C LYS A 48 -16.31 4.57 15.46
N ASP A 49 -17.57 4.97 15.63
CA ASP A 49 -18.72 4.31 14.99
C ASP A 49 -18.63 4.32 13.46
N GLU A 50 -18.09 5.41 12.88
CA GLU A 50 -17.89 5.54 11.43
C GLU A 50 -16.61 4.84 10.91
N SER A 51 -15.91 4.10 11.78
CA SER A 51 -14.65 3.46 11.41
C SER A 51 -14.83 2.54 10.20
N PRO A 52 -13.95 2.63 9.18
CA PRO A 52 -13.91 1.69 8.07
C PRO A 52 -13.77 0.22 8.50
N TYR A 53 -13.28 -0.02 9.73
CA TYR A 53 -13.18 -1.36 10.29
C TYR A 53 -14.54 -2.08 10.35
N HIS A 54 -15.64 -1.36 10.58
CA HIS A 54 -16.99 -1.95 10.54
C HIS A 54 -17.39 -2.44 9.14
N LYS A 55 -16.71 -1.97 8.10
CA LYS A 55 -16.92 -2.34 6.69
C LYS A 55 -16.04 -3.52 6.26
N MET A 56 -15.32 -4.17 7.17
CA MET A 56 -14.36 -5.24 6.82
C MET A 56 -15.01 -6.39 6.03
N LYS A 57 -16.25 -6.78 6.38
CA LYS A 57 -16.96 -7.86 5.66
C LYS A 57 -17.17 -7.52 4.17
N ILE A 58 -17.65 -6.31 3.88
CA ILE A 58 -17.87 -5.86 2.50
C ILE A 58 -16.55 -5.61 1.77
N ILE A 59 -15.54 -5.05 2.45
CA ILE A 59 -14.19 -4.88 1.90
C ILE A 59 -13.62 -6.24 1.48
N ASN A 60 -13.65 -7.24 2.36
CA ASN A 60 -13.13 -8.57 2.07
C ASN A 60 -13.86 -9.21 0.89
N ARG A 61 -15.19 -9.09 0.82
CA ARG A 61 -15.99 -9.64 -0.28
C ARG A 61 -15.66 -8.98 -1.63
N CYS A 62 -15.56 -7.65 -1.67
CA CYS A 62 -15.36 -6.92 -2.91
C CYS A 62 -13.91 -6.98 -3.39
N PHE A 63 -12.95 -6.79 -2.48
CA PHE A 63 -11.53 -6.74 -2.79
C PHE A 63 -10.85 -8.12 -2.75
N SER A 64 -11.59 -9.23 -2.64
CA SER A 64 -11.04 -10.59 -2.83
C SER A 64 -10.99 -11.04 -4.29
N ARG A 65 -11.58 -10.26 -5.21
CA ARG A 65 -11.59 -10.57 -6.65
C ARG A 65 -10.19 -10.51 -7.27
N ARG A 66 -10.04 -11.11 -8.45
CA ARG A 66 -8.74 -11.30 -9.11
C ARG A 66 -8.34 -10.12 -9.98
N THR A 67 -9.31 -9.40 -10.55
CA THR A 67 -9.06 -8.25 -11.43
C THR A 67 -9.72 -6.99 -10.89
N ILE A 68 -9.25 -5.82 -11.35
CA ILE A 68 -9.84 -4.53 -10.94
C ILE A 68 -11.27 -4.42 -11.47
N GLU A 69 -11.53 -4.92 -12.67
CA GLU A 69 -12.83 -4.98 -13.31
C GLU A 69 -13.84 -5.77 -12.45
N GLU A 70 -13.44 -6.94 -11.95
CA GLU A 70 -14.26 -7.74 -11.04
C GLU A 70 -14.49 -7.04 -9.68
N ILE A 71 -13.47 -6.35 -9.15
CA ILE A 71 -13.59 -5.57 -7.90
C ILE A 71 -14.64 -4.47 -8.08
N ILE A 72 -14.54 -3.69 -9.16
CA ILE A 72 -15.49 -2.60 -9.46
C ILE A 72 -16.89 -3.15 -9.67
N SER A 73 -17.05 -4.22 -10.48
CA SER A 73 -18.33 -4.88 -10.72
C SER A 73 -18.98 -5.41 -9.43
N THR A 74 -18.17 -5.99 -8.53
CA THR A 74 -18.67 -6.46 -7.23
C THR A 74 -19.11 -5.28 -6.35
N LEU A 75 -18.33 -4.20 -6.30
CA LEU A 75 -18.71 -2.98 -5.56
C LEU A 75 -20.01 -2.37 -6.10
N GLU A 76 -20.17 -2.30 -7.42
CA GLU A 76 -21.38 -1.81 -8.07
C GLU A 76 -22.60 -2.67 -7.73
N SER A 77 -22.43 -3.99 -7.67
CA SER A 77 -23.48 -4.91 -7.23
C SER A 77 -23.86 -4.68 -5.75
N GLU A 78 -22.88 -4.55 -4.84
CA GLU A 78 -23.17 -4.26 -3.43
C GLU A 78 -23.87 -2.91 -3.24
N ALA A 79 -23.58 -1.93 -4.10
CA ALA A 79 -24.20 -0.61 -4.04
C ALA A 79 -25.72 -0.64 -4.33
N LEU A 80 -26.21 -1.69 -5.01
CA LEU A 80 -27.64 -1.90 -5.25
C LEU A 80 -28.37 -2.36 -3.98
N ASP A 81 -27.75 -3.28 -3.23
CA ASP A 81 -28.33 -3.89 -2.03
C ASP A 81 -28.13 -3.02 -0.78
N THR A 82 -27.00 -2.32 -0.70
CA THR A 82 -26.62 -1.50 0.45
C THR A 82 -26.39 -0.06 0.00
N LYS A 83 -27.35 0.82 0.28
CA LYS A 83 -27.15 2.26 0.10
C LYS A 83 -26.14 2.75 1.14
N GLY A 84 -24.92 3.05 0.71
CA GLY A 84 -23.89 3.60 1.58
C GLY A 84 -22.91 4.48 0.82
N ASP A 85 -22.75 5.71 1.29
CA ASP A 85 -21.86 6.73 0.68
C ASP A 85 -20.43 6.22 0.46
N TRP A 86 -19.97 5.32 1.33
CA TRP A 86 -18.65 4.72 1.22
C TRP A 86 -18.47 3.94 -0.09
N ILE A 87 -19.40 3.05 -0.48
CA ILE A 87 -19.25 2.21 -1.67
C ILE A 87 -19.19 3.08 -2.92
N SER A 88 -20.12 4.03 -3.05
CA SER A 88 -20.15 4.97 -4.18
C SER A 88 -18.88 5.81 -4.26
N SER A 89 -18.38 6.31 -3.11
CA SER A 89 -17.12 7.05 -3.06
C SER A 89 -15.91 6.20 -3.46
N THR A 90 -15.88 4.92 -3.07
CA THR A 90 -14.82 3.97 -3.45
C THR A 90 -14.83 3.69 -4.95
N ILE A 91 -16.01 3.44 -5.55
CA ILE A 91 -16.14 3.24 -7.00
C ILE A 91 -15.66 4.48 -7.75
N GLN A 92 -16.08 5.67 -7.33
CA GLN A 92 -15.64 6.93 -7.95
C GLN A 92 -14.13 7.14 -7.81
N SER A 93 -13.55 6.80 -6.65
CA SER A 93 -12.11 6.88 -6.45
C SER A 93 -11.36 5.94 -7.39
N LEU A 94 -11.80 4.69 -7.52
CA LEU A 94 -11.19 3.73 -8.45
C LEU A 94 -11.31 4.22 -9.90
N LYS A 95 -12.48 4.69 -10.33
CA LYS A 95 -12.69 5.19 -11.71
C LYS A 95 -11.92 6.46 -12.03
N LYS A 96 -11.52 7.26 -11.04
CA LYS A 96 -10.69 8.47 -11.21
C LYS A 96 -9.19 8.18 -11.19
N SER A 97 -8.77 7.00 -10.74
CA SER A 97 -7.36 6.62 -10.69
C SER A 97 -6.83 6.17 -12.07
N SER A 98 -5.51 6.20 -12.23
CA SER A 98 -4.82 5.65 -13.40
C SER A 98 -5.16 4.15 -13.57
N PRO A 99 -5.73 3.72 -14.71
CA PRO A 99 -6.09 2.33 -14.94
C PRO A 99 -4.89 1.37 -14.86
N ILE A 100 -3.72 1.76 -15.40
CA ILE A 100 -2.51 0.93 -15.33
C ILE A 100 -2.01 0.84 -13.89
N SER A 101 -2.03 1.96 -13.14
CA SER A 101 -1.61 1.98 -11.74
C SER A 101 -2.47 1.05 -10.87
N LEU A 102 -3.79 0.97 -11.14
CA LEU A 102 -4.68 0.04 -10.46
C LEU A 102 -4.29 -1.42 -10.72
N LYS A 103 -4.05 -1.80 -11.99
CA LYS A 103 -3.68 -3.18 -12.34
C LYS A 103 -2.33 -3.60 -11.76
N ILE A 104 -1.29 -2.77 -11.91
CA ILE A 104 0.04 -3.08 -11.34
C ILE A 104 0.00 -3.12 -9.81
N SER A 105 -0.77 -2.25 -9.15
CA SER A 105 -0.92 -2.27 -7.68
C SER A 105 -1.59 -3.55 -7.19
N LEU A 106 -2.67 -3.98 -7.86
CA LEU A 106 -3.36 -5.21 -7.49
C LEU A 106 -2.43 -6.42 -7.62
N ARG A 107 -1.68 -6.50 -8.73
CA ARG A 107 -0.73 -7.59 -8.94
C ARG A 107 0.39 -7.58 -7.90
N SER A 108 1.02 -6.42 -7.66
CA SER A 108 2.07 -6.25 -6.65
C SER A 108 1.60 -6.74 -5.26
N ILE A 109 0.40 -6.35 -4.82
CA ILE A 109 -0.17 -6.82 -3.54
C ILE A 109 -0.40 -8.33 -3.51
N ARG A 110 -0.84 -8.92 -4.62
CA ARG A 110 -1.18 -10.36 -4.69
C ARG A 110 0.05 -11.23 -4.73
N GLU A 111 1.04 -10.87 -5.53
CA GLU A 111 2.30 -11.61 -5.66
C GLU A 111 3.17 -11.40 -4.42
N GLY A 112 3.26 -10.17 -3.91
CA GLY A 112 4.02 -9.83 -2.71
C GLY A 112 3.54 -10.56 -1.44
N ARG A 113 2.27 -10.95 -1.37
CA ARG A 113 1.74 -11.77 -0.25
C ARG A 113 2.48 -13.10 -0.09
N LEU A 114 3.03 -13.64 -1.17
CA LEU A 114 3.71 -14.94 -1.21
C LEU A 114 5.24 -14.79 -1.19
N GLN A 115 5.74 -13.57 -1.06
CA GLN A 115 7.15 -13.21 -1.12
C GLN A 115 7.62 -12.69 0.24
N ASP A 116 8.92 -12.81 0.47
CA ASP A 116 9.61 -12.13 1.56
C ASP A 116 9.82 -10.64 1.21
N VAL A 117 10.25 -9.82 2.18
CA VAL A 117 10.37 -8.38 1.96
C VAL A 117 11.49 -8.08 0.96
N GLY A 118 12.57 -8.86 0.97
CA GLY A 118 13.67 -8.67 0.03
C GLY A 118 13.22 -8.81 -1.42
N ASN A 119 12.49 -9.88 -1.71
CA ASN A 119 11.90 -10.16 -3.01
C ASN A 119 10.83 -9.12 -3.38
N CYS A 120 9.97 -8.71 -2.45
CA CYS A 120 9.02 -7.61 -2.69
C CYS A 120 9.74 -6.33 -3.13
N LEU A 121 10.84 -5.96 -2.46
CA LEU A 121 11.60 -4.74 -2.79
C LEU A 121 12.27 -4.82 -4.17
N VAL A 122 12.85 -5.96 -4.55
CA VAL A 122 13.41 -6.17 -5.90
C VAL A 122 12.30 -6.06 -6.96
N HIS A 123 11.13 -6.62 -6.65
CA HIS A 123 9.98 -6.61 -7.52
C HIS A 123 9.40 -5.19 -7.73
N GLU A 124 9.19 -4.47 -6.63
CA GLU A 124 8.74 -3.08 -6.65
C GLU A 124 9.77 -2.16 -7.32
N TYR A 125 11.07 -2.41 -7.14
CA TYR A 125 12.12 -1.67 -7.83
C TYR A 125 11.94 -1.75 -9.34
N ARG A 126 11.85 -2.96 -9.93
CA ARG A 126 11.62 -3.11 -11.38
C ARG A 126 10.37 -2.38 -11.84
N MET A 127 9.26 -2.55 -11.12
CA MET A 127 8.00 -1.86 -11.40
C MET A 127 8.16 -0.34 -11.43
N VAL A 128 8.80 0.25 -10.41
CA VAL A 128 9.03 1.69 -10.33
C VAL A 128 9.95 2.17 -11.45
N CYS A 129 10.97 1.40 -11.82
CA CYS A 129 11.86 1.76 -12.92
C CYS A 129 11.11 1.81 -14.26
N HIS A 130 10.24 0.85 -14.56
CA HIS A 130 9.36 0.90 -15.73
C HIS A 130 8.40 2.10 -15.69
N VAL A 131 7.82 2.40 -14.53
CA VAL A 131 6.96 3.59 -14.34
C VAL A 131 7.73 4.88 -14.61
N LEU A 132 8.97 5.01 -14.13
CA LEU A 132 9.81 6.21 -14.31
C LEU A 132 10.31 6.38 -15.73
N ARG A 133 10.60 5.28 -16.44
CA ARG A 133 11.00 5.31 -17.86
C ARG A 133 9.86 5.76 -18.77
N ALA A 134 8.61 5.63 -18.32
CA ALA A 134 7.42 6.06 -19.04
C ALA A 134 7.31 5.54 -20.49
N GLU A 135 7.79 4.32 -20.71
CA GLU A 135 7.72 3.66 -22.02
C GLU A 135 6.30 3.21 -22.37
N PHE A 136 5.55 2.74 -21.37
CA PHE A 136 4.19 2.22 -21.56
C PHE A 136 3.11 3.22 -21.16
N SER A 137 3.36 4.04 -20.14
CA SER A 137 2.42 5.05 -19.67
C SER A 137 3.17 6.24 -19.05
N LYS A 138 2.63 7.43 -19.25
CA LYS A 138 3.12 8.69 -18.66
C LYS A 138 2.31 9.07 -17.41
N ASP A 139 1.48 8.18 -16.90
CA ASP A 139 0.51 8.47 -15.84
C ASP A 139 1.17 8.96 -14.54
N LEU A 140 2.40 8.54 -14.22
CA LEU A 140 3.12 9.12 -13.07
C LEU A 140 3.33 10.63 -13.25
N PHE A 141 3.82 11.04 -14.41
CA PHE A 141 4.09 12.45 -14.72
C PHE A 141 2.80 13.25 -14.83
N GLU A 142 1.78 12.70 -15.50
CA GLU A 142 0.47 13.34 -15.61
C GLU A 142 -0.24 13.48 -14.26
N GLY A 143 -0.12 12.47 -13.39
CA GLY A 143 -0.67 12.50 -12.05
C GLY A 143 0.03 13.58 -11.20
N CYS A 144 1.36 13.64 -11.27
CA CYS A 144 2.15 14.70 -10.64
C CYS A 144 1.73 16.09 -11.14
N ARG A 145 1.57 16.25 -12.46
CA ARG A 145 1.10 17.50 -13.06
C ARG A 145 -0.27 17.90 -12.50
N ALA A 146 -1.26 17.01 -12.61
CA ALA A 146 -2.65 17.29 -12.22
C ALA A 146 -2.84 17.57 -10.72
N ILE A 147 -2.05 16.90 -9.86
CA ILE A 147 -2.24 16.97 -8.40
C ILE A 147 -1.31 17.99 -7.74
N LEU A 148 -0.04 18.07 -8.16
CA LEU A 148 1.00 18.82 -7.46
C LEU A 148 1.41 20.11 -8.18
N VAL A 149 1.47 20.08 -9.51
CA VAL A 149 1.96 21.22 -10.32
C VAL A 149 0.82 22.17 -10.66
N ASP A 150 -0.09 21.74 -11.53
CA ASP A 150 -1.21 22.55 -12.03
C ASP A 150 -2.38 22.53 -11.06
N LYS A 151 -2.48 21.47 -10.24
CA LYS A 151 -3.52 21.30 -9.19
C LYS A 151 -4.95 21.35 -9.73
N ASP A 152 -5.14 21.00 -11.00
CA ASP A 152 -6.46 20.94 -11.65
C ASP A 152 -7.30 19.74 -11.19
N LYS A 153 -6.68 18.73 -10.56
CA LYS A 153 -7.30 17.46 -10.14
C LYS A 153 -8.02 16.75 -11.29
N ASN A 154 -7.55 16.97 -12.53
CA ASN A 154 -8.13 16.40 -13.75
C ASN A 154 -7.04 15.74 -14.62
N PRO A 155 -6.44 14.65 -14.13
CA PRO A 155 -5.44 13.92 -14.87
C PRO A 155 -6.03 13.24 -16.11
N LYS A 156 -5.26 13.25 -17.20
CA LYS A 156 -5.59 12.61 -18.49
C LYS A 156 -4.81 11.31 -18.64
N TRP A 157 -5.32 10.24 -18.05
CA TRP A 157 -4.66 8.95 -18.05
C TRP A 157 -4.55 8.33 -19.44
N GLU A 158 -3.41 7.68 -19.69
CA GLU A 158 -3.11 6.94 -20.91
C GLU A 158 -2.39 5.63 -20.56
N PRO A 159 -3.01 4.45 -20.78
CA PRO A 159 -4.36 4.23 -21.31
C PRO A 159 -5.49 4.71 -20.38
N SER A 160 -6.57 5.23 -20.96
CA SER A 160 -7.67 5.88 -20.21
C SER A 160 -8.70 4.92 -19.63
N ARG A 161 -8.66 3.62 -19.98
CA ARG A 161 -9.63 2.62 -19.54
C ARG A 161 -8.95 1.28 -19.24
N LEU A 162 -9.55 0.50 -18.33
CA LEU A 162 -9.01 -0.79 -17.89
C LEU A 162 -9.01 -1.82 -19.02
N GLU A 163 -10.00 -1.78 -19.91
CA GLU A 163 -10.17 -2.75 -21.01
C GLU A 163 -9.12 -2.60 -22.11
N LEU A 164 -8.39 -1.47 -22.12
CA LEU A 164 -7.32 -1.19 -23.08
C LEU A 164 -5.96 -1.73 -22.63
N ILE A 165 -5.90 -2.35 -21.44
CA ILE A 165 -4.67 -2.84 -20.84
C ILE A 165 -4.74 -4.36 -20.78
N SER A 166 -3.87 -5.02 -21.52
CA SER A 166 -3.72 -6.48 -21.52
C SER A 166 -2.89 -6.96 -20.32
N ASP A 167 -2.93 -8.26 -20.05
CA ASP A 167 -2.07 -8.86 -19.03
C ASP A 167 -0.58 -8.77 -19.44
N ASP A 168 -0.27 -8.87 -20.74
CA ASP A 168 1.08 -8.68 -21.28
C ASP A 168 1.61 -7.25 -21.01
N ASP A 169 0.75 -6.23 -21.08
CA ASP A 169 1.13 -4.85 -20.75
C ASP A 169 1.50 -4.73 -19.26
N VAL A 170 0.77 -5.44 -18.39
CA VAL A 170 1.06 -5.50 -16.95
C VAL A 170 2.34 -6.29 -16.69
N ASP A 171 2.55 -7.42 -17.39
CA ASP A 171 3.76 -8.26 -17.27
C ASP A 171 5.05 -7.47 -17.49
N ARG A 172 5.04 -6.53 -18.45
CA ARG A 172 6.20 -5.70 -18.76
C ARG A 172 6.65 -4.83 -17.58
N TYR A 173 5.74 -4.38 -16.71
CA TYR A 173 6.13 -3.63 -15.51
C TYR A 173 6.92 -4.48 -14.51
N PHE A 174 6.83 -5.81 -14.59
CA PHE A 174 7.49 -6.70 -13.64
C PHE A 174 8.67 -7.45 -14.26
N SER A 175 8.90 -7.30 -15.56
CA SER A 175 10.03 -7.88 -16.26
C SER A 175 11.33 -7.14 -15.93
N LYS A 176 12.46 -7.82 -16.18
CA LYS A 176 13.76 -7.17 -16.17
C LYS A 176 13.81 -6.09 -17.26
N ILE A 177 14.53 -5.02 -16.97
CA ILE A 177 14.80 -3.98 -17.96
C ILE A 177 15.81 -4.52 -18.97
N ASP A 178 15.49 -4.36 -20.25
CA ASP A 178 16.34 -4.78 -21.37
C ASP A 178 17.41 -3.72 -21.65
N ASP A 179 18.34 -3.59 -20.72
CA ASP A 179 19.51 -2.71 -20.80
C ASP A 179 20.67 -3.40 -20.09
N GLU A 180 21.76 -3.64 -20.81
CA GLU A 180 22.94 -4.36 -20.29
C GLU A 180 23.61 -3.65 -19.11
N ASN A 181 23.42 -2.33 -18.97
CA ASN A 181 23.95 -1.55 -17.86
C ASN A 181 22.97 -1.49 -16.67
N TRP A 182 21.79 -2.09 -16.80
CA TRP A 182 20.78 -2.06 -15.75
C TRP A 182 20.91 -3.27 -14.82
N GLU A 183 21.20 -2.97 -13.55
CA GLU A 183 21.19 -3.98 -12.51
C GLU A 183 19.91 -3.90 -11.67
N ASP A 184 19.39 -5.06 -11.29
CA ASP A 184 18.35 -5.14 -10.27
C ASP A 184 18.86 -4.64 -8.92
N LEU A 185 17.93 -4.25 -8.05
CA LEU A 185 18.22 -3.86 -6.68
C LEU A 185 19.01 -4.95 -5.95
N LYS A 186 20.24 -4.61 -5.55
CA LYS A 186 21.08 -5.46 -4.69
C LYS A 186 20.95 -4.99 -3.25
N LEU A 187 20.24 -5.76 -2.44
CA LEU A 187 20.12 -5.47 -1.00
C LEU A 187 21.44 -5.81 -0.28
N PRO A 188 21.89 -4.96 0.66
CA PRO A 188 23.11 -5.24 1.41
C PRO A 188 22.92 -6.50 2.27
N PRO A 189 23.96 -7.35 2.42
CA PRO A 189 23.89 -8.50 3.29
C PRO A 189 23.67 -8.02 4.74
N ARG A 190 22.61 -8.51 5.38
CA ARG A 190 22.35 -8.21 6.79
C ARG A 190 22.89 -9.34 7.66
N SER A 191 24.20 -9.31 7.90
CA SER A 191 24.84 -10.18 8.89
C SER A 191 24.45 -9.72 10.30
N ASN A 192 24.14 -10.65 11.21
CA ASN A 192 23.84 -10.41 12.64
C ASN A 192 22.44 -9.87 12.99
N LEU A 193 21.41 -10.14 12.19
CA LEU A 193 20.05 -9.88 12.65
C LEU A 193 19.60 -10.91 13.69
N PRO A 194 18.96 -10.48 14.79
CA PRO A 194 18.33 -11.40 15.71
C PRO A 194 17.16 -12.14 15.01
N PRO A 195 16.82 -13.37 15.43
CA PRO A 195 15.83 -14.21 14.73
C PRO A 195 14.47 -13.54 14.49
N TYR A 196 14.02 -12.69 15.41
CA TYR A 196 12.76 -11.94 15.27
C TYR A 196 12.78 -10.88 14.16
N ALA A 197 13.96 -10.39 13.78
CA ALA A 197 14.14 -9.46 12.67
C ALA A 197 14.26 -10.18 11.32
N ILE A 198 14.65 -11.47 11.32
CA ILE A 198 14.73 -12.32 10.13
C ILE A 198 13.34 -12.79 9.71
N ALA A 199 12.44 -13.09 10.65
CA ALA A 199 11.07 -13.57 10.36
C ALA A 199 10.16 -12.56 9.62
N LYS A 200 10.64 -11.33 9.40
CA LYS A 200 9.94 -10.25 8.70
C LYS A 200 10.66 -9.80 7.42
N LEU A 201 11.76 -10.45 7.08
CA LEU A 201 12.56 -10.16 5.87
C LEU A 201 12.37 -11.24 4.84
#